data_AF-A0A939V5L9-F1
#
_entry.id   AF-A0A939V5L9-F1
#
_cell.length_a   1.000
_cell.length_b   1.000
_cell.length_c   1.000
_cell.angle_alpha   90.00
_cell.angle_beta   90.00
_cell.angle_gamma   90.00
#
_symmetry.space_group_name_H-M   'P 1'
#
loop_
_entity.id
_entity.type
_entity.pdbx_description
1 polymer ?
#
loop_
_entity_poly.entity_id
_entity_poly.type
_entity_poly.pdbx_seq_one_letter_code
_entity_poly.pdbx_strand_id
1 'polypeptide(L)'
;MEINRFGYYWLDTWILANVIQVATQDFCARFLNHTNDPCGRQYDQMTQAARSAPANIAEGNSRHSTSKETEMKLTDVARATLSELANDYLNWLLRQESIPWSINSPEYKAVSTIRLDRPDYNDDVLHKTSIHILTQKHKFDQWLKSEDSLVVANCLLVLCNRLIMMIGRQIERQLEVFKVEGGFTEGLTAERLSYRKQQSVHADAPTCPICGKPMIKRVAKKGVNSGKEFWSCSDYPKCNGTKPL
;
A
#
# COMPACT_ATOMS: atom_id res chain seq x y z
N MET A 1 1.81 -18.77 -9.45
CA MET A 1 1.82 -17.51 -8.69
C MET A 1 0.44 -16.90 -8.85
N GLU A 2 -0.40 -16.98 -7.82
CA GLU A 2 -1.74 -16.41 -7.87
C GLU A 2 -1.64 -14.90 -7.72
N ILE A 3 -2.14 -14.15 -8.72
CA ILE A 3 -2.33 -12.71 -8.60
C ILE A 3 -3.59 -12.54 -7.74
N ASN A 4 -3.42 -12.19 -6.46
CA ASN A 4 -4.55 -11.92 -5.57
C ASN A 4 -5.23 -10.62 -6.02
N ARG A 5 -6.32 -10.73 -6.79
CA ARG A 5 -7.04 -9.60 -7.37
C ARG A 5 -7.87 -8.80 -6.35
N PHE A 6 -8.00 -9.30 -5.11
CA PHE A 6 -8.88 -8.73 -4.10
C PHE A 6 -8.18 -8.46 -2.75
N GLY A 7 -6.85 -8.50 -2.69
CA GLY A 7 -6.11 -8.44 -1.42
C GLY A 7 -6.39 -7.19 -0.57
N TYR A 8 -6.58 -6.03 -1.21
CA TYR A 8 -6.78 -4.76 -0.50
C TYR A 8 -8.14 -4.64 0.18
N TYR A 9 -9.17 -5.41 -0.21
CA TYR A 9 -10.49 -5.36 0.41
C TYR A 9 -10.42 -5.76 1.90
N TRP A 10 -9.43 -6.57 2.29
CA TRP A 10 -9.21 -7.01 3.67
C TRP A 10 -8.32 -6.07 4.50
N LEU A 11 -7.85 -4.96 3.93
CA LEU A 11 -7.02 -4.00 4.65
C LEU A 11 -7.88 -3.01 5.43
N ASP A 12 -7.72 -2.96 6.75
CA ASP A 12 -8.33 -1.93 7.60
C ASP A 12 -7.99 -0.51 7.14
N THR A 13 -6.78 -0.29 6.60
CA THR A 13 -6.36 0.99 6.02
C THR A 13 -7.19 1.37 4.81
N TRP A 14 -7.50 0.40 3.94
CA TRP A 14 -8.35 0.62 2.77
C TRP A 14 -9.83 0.83 3.16
N ILE A 15 -10.33 0.08 4.14
CA ILE A 15 -11.71 0.25 4.65
C ILE A 15 -11.88 1.63 5.29
N LEU A 16 -10.97 2.04 6.17
CA LEU A 16 -11.05 3.36 6.79
C LEU A 16 -10.89 4.49 5.76
N ALA A 17 -10.05 4.30 4.75
CA ALA A 17 -9.90 5.26 3.65
C ALA A 17 -11.23 5.47 2.90
N ASN A 18 -11.98 4.39 2.63
CA ASN A 18 -13.30 4.51 2.00
C ASN A 18 -14.35 5.14 2.93
N VAL A 19 -14.31 4.86 4.23
CA VAL A 19 -15.17 5.54 5.23
C VAL A 19 -14.91 7.06 5.19
N ILE A 20 -13.63 7.47 5.20
CA ILE A 20 -13.23 8.88 5.10
C ILE A 20 -13.68 9.46 3.75
N GLN A 21 -13.52 8.73 2.64
CA GLN A 21 -13.95 9.18 1.32
C GLN A 21 -15.43 9.55 1.28
N VAL A 22 -16.31 8.61 1.64
CA VAL A 22 -17.76 8.83 1.59
C VAL A 22 -18.17 9.92 2.59
N ALA A 23 -17.59 9.92 3.80
CA ALA A 23 -17.89 10.94 4.80
C ALA A 23 -17.39 12.34 4.40
N THR A 24 -16.28 12.44 3.65
CA THR A 24 -15.80 13.70 3.08
C THR A 24 -16.75 14.21 2.00
N GLN A 25 -17.24 13.32 1.13
CA GLN A 25 -18.23 13.68 0.11
C GLN A 25 -19.51 14.22 0.76
N ASP A 26 -20.01 13.55 1.82
CA ASP A 26 -21.15 14.01 2.61
C ASP A 26 -20.88 15.40 3.23
N PHE A 27 -19.69 15.60 3.82
CA PHE A 27 -19.30 16.88 4.41
C PHE A 27 -19.28 18.01 3.36
N CYS A 28 -18.61 17.79 2.24
CA CYS A 28 -18.50 18.76 1.17
C CYS A 28 -19.88 19.11 0.59
N ALA A 29 -20.74 18.12 0.35
CA ALA A 29 -22.08 18.34 -0.16
C ALA A 29 -22.98 19.13 0.79
N ARG A 30 -22.76 19.01 2.11
CA ARG A 30 -23.57 19.68 3.14
C ARG A 30 -23.08 21.09 3.47
N PHE A 31 -21.77 21.29 3.54
CA PHE A 31 -21.20 22.50 4.15
C PHE A 31 -20.46 23.40 3.17
N LEU A 32 -20.00 22.91 2.03
CA LEU A 32 -19.44 23.75 0.97
C LEU A 32 -20.55 24.17 0.01
N ASN A 33 -20.69 25.46 -0.19
CA ASN A 33 -21.71 26.04 -1.05
C ASN A 33 -21.17 27.32 -1.71
N HIS A 34 -21.94 27.89 -2.62
CA HIS A 34 -21.51 29.06 -3.40
C HIS A 34 -21.18 30.29 -2.54
N THR A 35 -21.61 30.37 -1.29
CA THR A 35 -21.29 31.49 -0.40
C THR A 35 -19.87 31.38 0.16
N ASN A 36 -19.42 30.18 0.50
CA ASN A 36 -18.12 29.95 1.15
C ASN A 36 -17.05 29.32 0.23
N ASP A 37 -17.46 28.74 -0.89
CA ASP A 37 -16.63 28.22 -1.97
C ASP A 37 -17.29 28.53 -3.34
N PRO A 38 -17.30 29.81 -3.77
CA PRO A 38 -18.03 30.24 -4.97
C PRO A 38 -17.65 29.49 -6.26
N CYS A 39 -16.40 29.05 -6.35
CA CYS A 39 -15.87 28.36 -7.51
C CYS A 39 -15.83 26.82 -7.35
N GLY A 40 -16.31 26.27 -6.22
CA GLY A 40 -16.25 24.83 -5.94
C GLY A 40 -14.84 24.26 -5.82
N ARG A 41 -13.82 25.11 -5.64
CA ARG A 41 -12.42 24.66 -5.70
C ARG A 41 -12.04 23.87 -4.46
N GLN A 42 -12.54 24.29 -3.29
CA GLN A 42 -12.32 23.55 -2.05
C GLN A 42 -13.07 22.22 -2.08
N TYR A 43 -14.30 22.21 -2.62
CA TYR A 43 -15.09 20.99 -2.83
C TYR A 43 -14.31 19.96 -3.66
N ASP A 44 -13.79 20.38 -4.83
CA ASP A 44 -13.05 19.50 -5.73
C ASP A 44 -11.75 19.00 -5.08
N GLN A 45 -11.00 19.87 -4.41
CA GLN A 45 -9.74 19.50 -3.76
C GLN A 45 -9.96 18.46 -2.67
N MET A 46 -10.91 18.68 -1.76
CA MET A 46 -11.19 17.76 -0.65
C MET A 46 -11.71 16.41 -1.16
N THR A 47 -12.65 16.41 -2.11
CA THR A 47 -13.23 15.17 -2.65
C THR A 47 -12.23 14.37 -3.49
N GLN A 48 -11.35 15.04 -4.24
CA GLN A 48 -10.25 14.40 -4.97
C GLN A 48 -9.21 13.78 -4.01
N ALA A 49 -8.79 14.52 -2.98
CA ALA A 49 -7.86 14.00 -1.97
C ALA A 49 -8.45 12.75 -1.28
N ALA A 50 -9.71 12.82 -0.86
CA ALA A 50 -10.38 11.72 -0.20
C ALA A 50 -10.56 10.48 -1.12
N ARG A 51 -10.76 10.68 -2.43
CA ARG A 51 -10.80 9.60 -3.44
C ARG A 51 -9.42 9.00 -3.71
N SER A 52 -8.39 9.83 -3.73
CA SER A 52 -7.02 9.44 -4.09
C SER A 52 -6.40 8.49 -3.04
N ALA A 53 -6.70 8.66 -1.76
CA ALA A 53 -6.17 7.81 -0.69
C ALA A 53 -6.50 6.31 -0.86
N PRO A 54 -7.77 5.86 -0.96
CA PRO A 54 -8.08 4.44 -1.16
C PRO A 54 -7.61 3.91 -2.52
N ALA A 55 -7.56 4.76 -3.56
CA ALA A 55 -7.05 4.38 -4.87
C ALA A 55 -5.55 4.02 -4.81
N ASN A 56 -4.74 4.86 -4.17
CA ASN A 56 -3.30 4.60 -4.00
C ASN A 56 -3.01 3.38 -3.12
N ILE A 57 -3.82 3.14 -2.07
CA ILE A 57 -3.71 1.92 -1.25
C ILE A 57 -4.00 0.66 -2.09
N ALA A 58 -5.07 0.69 -2.91
CA ALA A 58 -5.43 -0.43 -3.76
C ALA A 58 -4.37 -0.68 -4.86
N GLU A 59 -3.90 0.39 -5.52
CA GLU A 59 -2.85 0.30 -6.53
C GLU A 59 -1.55 -0.25 -5.90
N GLY A 60 -1.15 0.26 -4.74
CA GLY A 60 0.01 -0.21 -4.01
C GLY A 60 -0.08 -1.70 -3.69
N ASN A 61 -1.19 -2.14 -3.10
CA ASN A 61 -1.42 -3.54 -2.77
C ASN A 61 -1.40 -4.45 -4.01
N SER A 62 -1.92 -3.99 -5.15
CA SER A 62 -1.87 -4.76 -6.41
C SER A 62 -0.44 -5.04 -6.89
N ARG A 63 0.54 -4.23 -6.45
CA ARG A 63 1.96 -4.39 -6.74
C ARG A 63 2.70 -5.25 -5.72
N HIS A 64 2.06 -5.69 -4.63
CA HIS A 64 2.73 -6.40 -3.52
C HIS A 64 3.59 -7.59 -3.96
N SER A 65 3.09 -8.39 -4.92
CA SER A 65 3.80 -9.56 -5.44
C SER A 65 4.83 -9.25 -6.54
N THR A 66 4.85 -8.03 -7.08
CA THR A 66 5.66 -7.66 -8.27
C THR A 66 6.67 -6.54 -8.01
N SER A 67 6.36 -5.59 -7.13
CA SER A 67 7.23 -4.49 -6.74
C SER A 67 6.88 -3.97 -5.35
N LYS A 68 7.63 -4.42 -4.34
CA LYS A 68 7.55 -3.92 -2.96
C LYS A 68 7.88 -2.42 -2.88
N GLU A 69 8.85 -1.96 -3.67
CA GLU A 69 9.21 -0.54 -3.73
C GLU A 69 8.04 0.32 -4.21
N THR A 70 7.36 -0.10 -5.29
CA THR A 70 6.19 0.62 -5.81
C THR A 70 5.02 0.55 -4.84
N GLU A 71 4.79 -0.62 -4.22
CA GLU A 71 3.78 -0.76 -3.16
C GLU A 71 4.00 0.26 -2.04
N MET A 72 5.22 0.38 -1.52
CA MET A 72 5.56 1.32 -0.45
C MET A 72 5.41 2.78 -0.90
N LYS A 73 5.87 3.12 -2.11
CA LYS A 73 5.74 4.48 -2.67
C LYS A 73 4.27 4.90 -2.79
N LEU A 74 3.41 4.05 -3.36
CA LEU A 74 1.97 4.35 -3.49
C LEU A 74 1.29 4.42 -2.12
N THR A 75 1.67 3.54 -1.20
CA THR A 75 1.19 3.59 0.19
C THR A 75 1.59 4.91 0.87
N ASP A 76 2.79 5.43 0.62
CA ASP A 76 3.24 6.73 1.13
C ASP A 76 2.53 7.93 0.46
N VAL A 77 2.25 7.84 -0.84
CA VAL A 77 1.40 8.83 -1.54
C VAL A 77 0.03 8.91 -0.88
N ALA A 78 -0.61 7.78 -0.55
CA ALA A 78 -1.88 7.77 0.18
C ALA A 78 -1.78 8.49 1.54
N ARG A 79 -0.68 8.28 2.28
CA ARG A 79 -0.40 8.94 3.56
C ARG A 79 -0.26 10.45 3.41
N ALA A 80 0.46 10.90 2.38
CA ALA A 80 0.65 12.32 2.08
C ALA A 80 -0.68 12.99 1.72
N THR A 81 -1.47 12.38 0.84
CA THR A 81 -2.81 12.88 0.48
C THR A 81 -3.74 13.00 1.68
N LEU A 82 -3.69 12.06 2.62
CA LEU A 82 -4.48 12.18 3.86
C LEU A 82 -4.03 13.31 4.76
N SER A 83 -2.74 13.66 4.74
CA SER A 83 -2.20 14.80 5.48
C SER A 83 -2.69 16.12 4.87
N GLU A 84 -2.81 16.20 3.55
CA GLU A 84 -3.44 17.33 2.84
C GLU A 84 -4.92 17.44 3.24
N LEU A 85 -5.68 16.35 3.16
CA LEU A 85 -7.09 16.33 3.55
C LEU A 85 -7.29 16.67 5.04
N ALA A 86 -6.41 16.20 5.93
CA ALA A 86 -6.42 16.58 7.33
C ALA A 86 -6.20 18.09 7.51
N ASN A 87 -5.29 18.68 6.72
CA ASN A 87 -5.04 20.11 6.73
C ASN A 87 -6.27 20.90 6.22
N ASP A 88 -7.04 20.38 5.27
CA ASP A 88 -8.29 21.01 4.83
C ASP A 88 -9.32 21.08 5.96
N TYR A 89 -9.48 20.02 6.76
CA TYR A 89 -10.35 20.05 7.93
C TYR A 89 -9.83 20.97 9.04
N LEU A 90 -8.52 21.01 9.27
CA LEU A 90 -7.91 21.96 10.20
C LEU A 90 -8.20 23.41 9.76
N ASN A 91 -7.99 23.72 8.48
CA ASN A 91 -8.29 25.04 7.93
C ASN A 91 -9.77 25.40 8.03
N TRP A 92 -10.68 24.44 7.83
CA TRP A 92 -12.11 24.64 8.03
C TRP A 92 -12.41 25.10 9.47
N LEU A 93 -11.86 24.41 10.47
CA LEU A 93 -12.04 24.76 11.87
C LEU A 93 -11.47 26.15 12.19
N LEU A 94 -10.24 26.42 11.76
CA LEU A 94 -9.55 27.68 12.06
C LEU A 94 -10.23 28.89 11.41
N ARG A 95 -10.78 28.75 10.19
CA ARG A 95 -11.54 29.82 9.52
C ARG A 95 -12.81 30.21 10.26
N GLN A 96 -13.31 29.35 11.13
CA GLN A 96 -14.48 29.58 11.99
C GLN A 96 -14.05 29.92 13.43
N GLU A 97 -12.78 30.30 13.64
CA GLU A 97 -12.19 30.58 14.97
C GLU A 97 -12.33 29.41 15.96
N SER A 98 -12.42 28.18 15.44
CA SER A 98 -12.46 26.95 16.22
C SER A 98 -11.13 26.21 16.15
N ILE A 99 -10.84 25.42 17.19
CA ILE A 99 -9.63 24.60 17.27
C ILE A 99 -9.99 23.11 17.27
N PRO A 100 -9.07 22.23 16.81
CA PRO A 100 -9.29 20.79 16.89
C PRO A 100 -9.55 20.32 18.32
N TRP A 101 -10.38 19.29 18.46
CA TRP A 101 -10.55 18.58 19.71
C TRP A 101 -9.19 18.14 20.26
N SER A 102 -8.94 18.47 21.53
CA SER A 102 -7.77 17.99 22.23
C SER A 102 -7.76 16.46 22.25
N ILE A 103 -6.59 15.84 22.12
CA ILE A 103 -6.41 14.39 22.28
C ILE A 103 -6.90 13.87 23.65
N ASN A 104 -7.05 14.78 24.62
CA ASN A 104 -7.53 14.47 25.96
C ASN A 104 -9.05 14.59 26.11
N SER A 105 -9.74 15.18 25.14
CA SER A 105 -11.20 15.40 25.17
C SER A 105 -11.99 14.08 25.08
N PRO A 106 -13.19 14.01 25.68
CA PRO A 106 -14.09 12.87 25.55
C PRO A 106 -14.42 12.53 24.10
N GLU A 107 -14.67 13.53 23.25
CA GLU A 107 -15.07 13.38 21.86
C GLU A 107 -13.93 12.75 21.03
N TYR A 108 -12.71 13.27 21.16
CA TYR A 108 -11.54 12.70 20.50
C TYR A 108 -11.33 11.25 20.89
N LYS A 109 -11.39 10.95 22.20
CA LYS A 109 -11.21 9.58 22.72
C LYS A 109 -12.30 8.64 22.22
N ALA A 110 -13.55 9.09 22.20
CA ALA A 110 -14.66 8.31 21.70
C ALA A 110 -14.47 7.93 20.22
N VAL A 111 -14.13 8.90 19.36
CA VAL A 111 -13.90 8.63 17.92
C VAL A 111 -12.65 7.76 17.69
N SER A 112 -11.53 8.11 18.33
CA SER A 112 -10.24 7.44 18.10
C SER A 112 -10.19 5.98 18.55
N THR A 113 -11.03 5.59 19.51
CA THR A 113 -11.04 4.23 20.08
C THR A 113 -11.99 3.26 19.39
N ILE A 114 -12.90 3.74 18.54
CA ILE A 114 -13.82 2.88 17.77
C ILE A 114 -13.03 1.91 16.89
N ARG A 115 -13.23 0.61 17.09
CA ARG A 115 -12.57 -0.43 16.29
C ARG A 115 -13.36 -0.73 15.02
N LEU A 116 -12.64 -0.97 13.93
CA LEU A 116 -13.23 -1.54 12.72
C LEU A 116 -13.51 -3.02 12.97
N ASP A 117 -14.61 -3.52 12.43
CA ASP A 117 -14.89 -4.95 12.48
C ASP A 117 -13.99 -5.67 11.49
N ARG A 118 -13.72 -6.95 11.75
CA ARG A 118 -12.94 -7.75 10.81
C ARG A 118 -13.72 -7.97 9.51
N PRO A 119 -13.08 -7.81 8.35
CA PRO A 119 -13.62 -8.22 7.06
C PRO A 119 -14.04 -9.70 7.03
N ASP A 120 -15.28 -9.97 6.62
CA ASP A 120 -15.75 -11.29 6.24
C ASP A 120 -16.59 -11.18 4.97
N TYR A 121 -15.98 -11.50 3.84
CA TYR A 121 -16.62 -11.32 2.54
C TYR A 121 -17.07 -12.64 1.88
N ASN A 122 -16.46 -13.77 2.25
CA ASN A 122 -16.67 -15.05 1.56
C ASN A 122 -16.61 -14.88 0.02
N ASP A 123 -17.55 -15.48 -0.72
CA ASP A 123 -17.55 -15.51 -2.20
C ASP A 123 -18.12 -14.25 -2.88
N ASP A 124 -18.74 -13.33 -2.14
CA ASP A 124 -19.34 -12.09 -2.70
C ASP A 124 -18.59 -10.84 -2.23
N VAL A 125 -17.35 -10.72 -2.69
CA VAL A 125 -16.39 -9.74 -2.20
C VAL A 125 -16.88 -8.30 -2.37
N LEU A 126 -17.34 -7.92 -3.57
CA LEU A 126 -17.70 -6.53 -3.85
C LEU A 126 -18.94 -6.08 -3.08
N HIS A 127 -19.98 -6.91 -3.07
CA HIS A 127 -21.21 -6.58 -2.37
C HIS A 127 -20.98 -6.50 -0.86
N LYS A 128 -20.36 -7.54 -0.27
CA LYS A 128 -20.13 -7.57 1.18
C LYS A 128 -19.13 -6.52 1.64
N THR A 129 -18.12 -6.17 0.83
CA THR A 129 -17.24 -5.06 1.19
C THR A 129 -17.99 -3.74 1.18
N SER A 130 -18.88 -3.51 0.21
CA SER A 130 -19.68 -2.28 0.16
C SER A 130 -20.56 -2.13 1.40
N ILE A 131 -21.24 -3.21 1.82
CA ILE A 131 -22.00 -3.25 3.07
C ILE A 131 -21.09 -3.00 4.28
N HIS A 132 -19.91 -3.62 4.29
CA HIS A 132 -18.96 -3.49 5.39
C HIS A 132 -18.49 -2.05 5.56
N ILE A 133 -18.09 -1.37 4.47
CA ILE A 133 -17.70 0.05 4.50
C ILE A 133 -18.81 0.92 5.09
N LEU A 134 -20.06 0.74 4.63
CA LEU A 134 -21.20 1.51 5.15
C LEU A 134 -21.44 1.21 6.63
N THR A 135 -21.37 -0.06 7.03
CA THR A 135 -21.49 -0.49 8.44
C THR A 135 -20.41 0.14 9.31
N GLN A 136 -19.16 0.17 8.84
CA GLN A 136 -18.07 0.82 9.55
C GLN A 136 -18.26 2.34 9.63
N LYS A 137 -18.77 3.00 8.57
CA LYS A 137 -19.11 4.41 8.59
C LYS A 137 -20.19 4.73 9.63
N HIS A 138 -21.22 3.88 9.73
CA HIS A 138 -22.33 4.08 10.68
C HIS A 138 -21.89 4.10 12.15
N LYS A 139 -20.75 3.50 12.50
CA LYS A 139 -20.18 3.60 13.85
C LYS A 139 -19.82 5.04 14.26
N PHE A 140 -19.64 5.94 13.29
CA PHE A 140 -19.30 7.34 13.52
C PHE A 140 -20.49 8.28 13.32
N ASP A 141 -21.71 7.75 13.08
CA ASP A 141 -22.90 8.53 12.76
C ASP A 141 -23.21 9.62 13.79
N GLN A 142 -22.93 9.35 15.08
CA GLN A 142 -23.11 10.33 16.16
C GLN A 142 -22.42 11.67 15.85
N TRP A 143 -21.25 11.65 15.22
CA TRP A 143 -20.53 12.87 14.84
C TRP A 143 -20.71 13.22 13.37
N LEU A 144 -20.67 12.24 12.46
CA LEU A 144 -20.74 12.48 11.02
C LEU A 144 -22.11 13.03 10.57
N LYS A 145 -23.19 12.70 11.27
CA LYS A 145 -24.54 13.22 10.99
C LYS A 145 -24.89 14.48 11.80
N SER A 146 -23.97 15.03 12.59
CA SER A 146 -24.18 16.30 13.28
C SER A 146 -24.47 17.41 12.27
N GLU A 147 -25.42 18.32 12.58
CA GLU A 147 -25.66 19.52 11.79
C GLU A 147 -24.57 20.59 11.99
N ASP A 148 -23.77 20.46 13.04
CA ASP A 148 -22.62 21.33 13.27
C ASP A 148 -21.42 20.84 12.45
N SER A 149 -21.03 21.64 11.45
CA SER A 149 -19.86 21.40 10.61
C SER A 149 -18.56 21.25 11.40
N LEU A 150 -18.43 21.89 12.56
CA LEU A 150 -17.23 21.81 13.41
C LEU A 150 -17.10 20.44 14.05
N VAL A 151 -18.23 19.82 14.44
CA VAL A 151 -18.25 18.45 14.96
C VAL A 151 -17.87 17.45 13.87
N VAL A 152 -18.42 17.62 12.68
CA VAL A 152 -18.13 16.72 11.54
C VAL A 152 -16.67 16.85 11.11
N ALA A 153 -16.16 18.08 10.97
CA ALA A 153 -14.77 18.36 10.59
C ALA A 153 -13.77 17.82 11.64
N ASN A 154 -14.07 17.97 12.93
CA ASN A 154 -13.26 17.37 13.99
C ASN A 154 -13.22 15.84 13.90
N CYS A 155 -14.38 15.19 13.73
CA CYS A 155 -14.44 13.74 13.56
C CYS A 155 -13.58 13.28 12.38
N LEU A 156 -13.73 13.91 11.21
CA LEU A 156 -12.98 13.59 10.00
C LEU A 156 -11.47 13.83 10.18
N LEU A 157 -11.07 14.92 10.85
CA LEU A 157 -9.68 15.18 11.19
C LEU A 157 -9.08 14.06 12.06
N VAL A 158 -9.82 13.59 13.06
CA VAL A 158 -9.40 12.44 13.90
C VAL A 158 -9.24 11.17 13.06
N LEU A 159 -10.19 10.89 12.15
CA LEU A 159 -10.12 9.72 11.27
C LEU A 159 -8.94 9.80 10.28
N CYS A 160 -8.70 10.95 9.67
CA CYS A 160 -7.53 11.18 8.80
C CYS A 160 -6.23 10.92 9.56
N ASN A 161 -6.05 11.54 10.74
CA ASN A 161 -4.85 11.36 11.56
C ASN A 161 -4.66 9.91 12.00
N ARG A 162 -5.74 9.22 12.37
CA ARG A 162 -5.70 7.79 12.69
C ARG A 162 -5.23 6.97 11.49
N LEU A 163 -5.76 7.22 10.30
CA LEU A 163 -5.38 6.48 9.10
C LEU A 163 -3.92 6.77 8.69
N ILE A 164 -3.47 8.02 8.81
CA ILE A 164 -2.05 8.39 8.59
C ILE A 164 -1.13 7.54 9.47
N MET A 165 -1.46 7.37 10.75
CA MET A 165 -0.70 6.54 11.68
C MET A 165 -0.76 5.04 11.33
N MET A 166 -1.93 4.53 10.91
CA MET A 166 -2.08 3.14 10.48
C MET A 166 -1.23 2.85 9.22
N ILE A 167 -1.24 3.76 8.25
CA ILE A 167 -0.45 3.64 7.02
C ILE A 167 1.05 3.74 7.34
N GLY A 168 1.47 4.65 8.23
CA GLY A 168 2.86 4.72 8.69
C GLY A 168 3.37 3.38 9.22
N ARG A 169 2.60 2.74 10.12
CA ARG A 169 2.92 1.39 10.63
C ARG A 169 2.91 0.31 9.55
N GLN A 170 2.03 0.43 8.56
CA GLN A 170 1.99 -0.50 7.41
C GLN A 170 3.27 -0.39 6.58
N ILE A 171 3.74 0.82 6.28
CA ILE A 171 4.98 1.07 5.54
C ILE A 171 6.19 0.54 6.32
N GLU A 172 6.27 0.84 7.62
CA GLU A 172 7.34 0.32 8.50
C GLU A 172 7.38 -1.22 8.44
N ARG A 173 6.22 -1.89 8.53
CA ARG A 173 6.15 -3.34 8.43
C ARG A 173 6.56 -3.86 7.04
N GLN A 174 6.14 -3.20 5.97
CA GLN A 174 6.55 -3.55 4.60
C GLN A 174 8.07 -3.41 4.42
N LEU A 175 8.68 -2.37 5.00
CA LEU A 175 10.13 -2.15 4.99
C LEU A 175 10.88 -3.26 5.75
N GLU A 176 10.40 -3.68 6.92
CA GLU A 176 11.02 -4.79 7.67
C GLU A 176 10.95 -6.11 6.89
N VAL A 177 9.82 -6.40 6.24
CA VAL A 177 9.70 -7.60 5.38
C VAL A 177 10.65 -7.51 4.19
N PHE A 178 10.74 -6.34 3.55
CA PHE A 178 11.64 -6.11 2.41
C PHE A 178 13.11 -6.30 2.77
N LYS A 179 13.54 -5.87 3.97
CA LYS A 179 14.91 -6.08 4.47
C LYS A 179 15.28 -7.56 4.58
N VAL A 180 14.31 -8.43 4.87
CA VAL A 180 14.53 -9.87 5.08
C VAL A 180 14.38 -10.66 3.78
N GLU A 181 13.31 -10.39 3.01
CA GLU A 181 12.96 -11.17 1.82
C GLU A 181 13.70 -10.71 0.55
N GLY A 182 14.19 -9.48 0.52
CA GLY A 182 14.84 -8.88 -0.65
C GLY A 182 13.85 -8.44 -1.74
N GLY A 183 14.40 -8.00 -2.87
CA GLY A 183 13.61 -7.47 -3.98
C GLY A 183 13.04 -8.55 -4.90
N PHE A 184 11.96 -8.23 -5.61
CA PHE A 184 11.35 -9.14 -6.60
C PHE A 184 12.35 -9.57 -7.68
N THR A 185 13.18 -8.64 -8.18
CA THR A 185 14.24 -8.93 -9.16
C THR A 185 15.31 -9.88 -8.61
N GLU A 186 15.63 -9.77 -7.33
CA GLU A 186 16.59 -10.65 -6.65
C GLU A 186 16.01 -12.06 -6.53
N GLY A 187 14.73 -12.18 -6.15
CA GLY A 187 13.99 -13.43 -6.12
C GLY A 187 13.92 -14.12 -7.49
N LEU A 188 13.55 -13.39 -8.55
CA LEU A 188 13.54 -13.93 -9.92
C LEU A 188 14.93 -14.38 -10.40
N THR A 189 15.97 -13.67 -9.98
CA THR A 189 17.35 -14.04 -10.30
C THR A 189 17.74 -15.33 -9.58
N ALA A 190 17.39 -15.45 -8.30
CA ALA A 190 17.60 -16.67 -7.51
C ALA A 190 16.85 -17.87 -8.12
N GLU A 191 15.58 -17.71 -8.49
CA GLU A 191 14.76 -18.77 -9.09
C GLU A 191 15.26 -19.18 -10.49
N ARG A 192 15.70 -18.21 -11.30
CA ARG A 192 16.34 -18.52 -12.59
C ARG A 192 17.62 -19.34 -12.40
N LEU A 193 18.41 -19.04 -11.36
CA LEU A 193 19.63 -19.77 -11.05
C LEU A 193 19.34 -21.18 -10.51
N SER A 194 18.32 -21.34 -9.66
CA SER A 194 17.90 -22.66 -9.15
C SER A 194 17.39 -23.55 -10.29
N TYR A 195 16.53 -23.04 -11.16
CA TYR A 195 16.03 -23.75 -12.34
C TYR A 195 17.17 -24.19 -13.27
N ARG A 196 18.11 -23.29 -13.58
CA ARG A 196 19.28 -23.63 -14.41
C ARG A 196 20.17 -24.69 -13.77
N LYS A 197 20.31 -24.68 -12.45
CA LYS A 197 21.05 -25.70 -11.70
C LYS A 197 20.34 -27.05 -11.75
N GLN A 198 19.01 -27.09 -11.62
CA GLN A 198 18.24 -28.33 -11.78
C GLN A 198 18.37 -28.88 -13.20
N GLN A 199 18.22 -28.02 -14.21
CA GLN A 199 18.36 -28.40 -15.61
C GLN A 199 19.76 -28.97 -15.91
N SER A 200 20.82 -28.42 -15.32
CA SER A 200 22.17 -28.93 -15.54
C SER A 200 22.42 -30.27 -14.85
N VAL A 201 21.82 -30.51 -13.69
CA VAL A 201 21.85 -31.83 -13.02
C VAL A 201 21.14 -32.88 -13.87
N HIS A 202 20.03 -32.53 -14.53
CA HIS A 202 19.30 -33.46 -15.41
C HIS A 202 19.97 -33.71 -16.78
N ALA A 203 20.94 -32.89 -17.19
CA ALA A 203 21.55 -32.94 -18.52
C ALA A 203 23.00 -33.44 -18.52
N ASP A 204 23.40 -34.25 -17.51
CA ASP A 204 24.76 -34.76 -17.32
C ASP A 204 25.86 -33.68 -17.42
N ALA A 205 25.59 -32.49 -16.87
CA ALA A 205 26.57 -31.41 -16.90
C ALA A 205 27.84 -31.78 -16.10
N PRO A 206 29.04 -31.38 -16.58
CA PRO A 206 30.29 -31.71 -15.91
C PRO A 206 30.36 -31.07 -14.52
N THR A 207 31.12 -31.71 -13.63
CA THR A 207 31.42 -31.16 -12.31
C THR A 207 32.49 -30.08 -12.39
N CYS A 208 32.35 -29.08 -11.51
CA CYS A 208 33.27 -27.98 -11.39
C CYS A 208 34.65 -28.49 -10.92
N PRO A 209 35.76 -28.10 -11.59
CA PRO A 209 37.09 -28.59 -11.23
C PRO A 209 37.61 -28.04 -9.88
N ILE A 210 36.97 -27.00 -9.34
CA ILE A 210 37.39 -26.34 -8.09
C ILE A 210 36.61 -26.86 -6.87
N CYS A 211 35.30 -27.07 -7.00
CA CYS A 211 34.45 -27.40 -5.85
C CYS A 211 33.53 -28.61 -6.05
N GLY A 212 33.61 -29.29 -7.20
CA GLY A 212 32.81 -30.48 -7.49
C GLY A 212 31.32 -30.26 -7.78
N LYS A 213 30.77 -29.06 -7.53
CA LYS A 213 29.37 -28.72 -7.83
C LYS A 213 29.06 -28.80 -9.34
N PRO A 214 27.80 -29.06 -9.74
CA PRO A 214 27.42 -29.11 -11.16
C PRO A 214 27.67 -27.77 -11.86
N MET A 215 28.04 -27.81 -13.14
CA MET A 215 28.26 -26.60 -13.95
C MET A 215 27.01 -26.24 -14.76
N ILE A 216 26.89 -24.97 -15.15
CA ILE A 216 25.81 -24.43 -15.99
C ILE A 216 26.43 -23.78 -17.24
N LYS A 217 25.79 -23.93 -18.41
CA LYS A 217 26.23 -23.23 -19.63
C LYS A 217 25.97 -21.74 -19.50
N ARG A 218 26.95 -20.92 -19.88
CA ARG A 218 26.84 -19.46 -19.97
C ARG A 218 27.47 -18.98 -21.27
N VAL A 219 26.97 -17.89 -21.81
CA VAL A 219 27.56 -17.18 -22.95
C VAL A 219 28.47 -16.08 -22.42
N ALA A 220 29.70 -16.00 -22.91
CA ALA A 220 30.60 -14.91 -22.60
C ALA A 220 30.05 -13.60 -23.21
N LYS A 221 29.84 -12.57 -22.37
CA LYS A 221 29.23 -11.30 -22.80
C LYS A 221 30.23 -10.26 -23.30
N LYS A 222 31.52 -10.41 -22.98
CA LYS A 222 32.58 -9.42 -23.24
C LYS A 222 33.92 -10.11 -23.52
N GLY A 223 34.82 -9.42 -24.21
CA GLY A 223 36.17 -9.88 -24.54
C GLY A 223 36.26 -10.71 -25.82
N VAL A 224 37.44 -11.28 -26.09
CA VAL A 224 37.77 -12.03 -27.33
C VAL A 224 36.86 -13.25 -27.53
N ASN A 225 36.29 -13.79 -26.46
CA ASN A 225 35.38 -14.93 -26.49
C ASN A 225 33.89 -14.53 -26.45
N SER A 226 33.57 -13.24 -26.64
CA SER A 226 32.17 -12.77 -26.65
C SER A 226 31.32 -13.59 -27.63
N GLY A 227 30.14 -14.01 -27.18
CA GLY A 227 29.22 -14.85 -27.95
C GLY A 227 29.49 -16.35 -27.86
N LYS A 228 30.66 -16.80 -27.37
CA LYS A 228 30.95 -18.22 -27.17
C LYS A 228 30.35 -18.74 -25.86
N GLU A 229 29.85 -19.96 -25.90
CA GLU A 229 29.38 -20.67 -24.71
C GLU A 229 30.54 -21.31 -23.96
N PHE A 230 30.41 -21.43 -22.63
CA PHE A 230 31.32 -22.18 -21.78
C PHE A 230 30.58 -22.71 -20.54
N TRP A 231 31.17 -23.68 -19.86
CA TRP A 231 30.68 -24.17 -18.57
C TRP A 231 31.18 -23.26 -17.44
N SER A 232 30.26 -22.81 -16.58
CA SER A 232 30.57 -22.03 -15.38
C SER A 232 30.03 -22.74 -14.15
N CYS A 233 30.76 -22.70 -13.03
CA CYS A 233 30.30 -23.27 -11.77
C CYS A 233 28.91 -22.71 -11.38
N SER A 234 27.98 -23.58 -10.97
CA SER A 234 26.65 -23.16 -10.50
C SER A 234 26.70 -22.27 -9.24
N ASP A 235 27.82 -22.27 -8.52
CA ASP A 235 28.02 -21.52 -7.27
C ASP A 235 28.71 -20.16 -7.49
N TYR A 236 28.93 -19.74 -8.74
CA TYR A 236 29.45 -18.40 -9.04
C TYR A 236 28.52 -17.31 -8.47
N PRO A 237 29.04 -16.27 -7.77
CA PRO A 237 30.45 -15.85 -7.71
C PRO A 237 31.30 -16.48 -6.60
N LYS A 238 30.73 -17.29 -5.70
CA LYS A 238 31.49 -17.94 -4.61
C LYS A 238 32.55 -18.92 -5.13
N CYS A 239 32.32 -19.48 -6.32
CA CYS A 239 33.30 -20.27 -7.05
C CYS A 239 33.40 -19.78 -8.51
N ASN A 240 34.63 -19.48 -8.95
CA ASN A 240 34.94 -19.00 -10.29
C ASN A 240 35.38 -20.12 -11.26
N GLY A 241 35.13 -21.38 -10.93
CA GLY A 241 35.49 -22.51 -11.78
C GLY A 241 34.79 -22.47 -13.14
N THR A 242 35.55 -22.66 -14.21
CA THR A 242 35.06 -22.68 -15.59
C THR A 242 35.68 -23.85 -16.37
N LYS A 243 35.00 -24.29 -17.43
CA LYS A 243 35.49 -25.27 -18.40
C LYS A 243 35.05 -24.84 -19.80
N PRO A 244 35.88 -25.06 -20.84
CA PRO A 244 35.42 -24.89 -22.22
C PRO A 244 34.28 -25.88 -22.52
N LEU A 245 33.40 -25.50 -23.44
CA LEU A 245 32.41 -26.40 -24.03
C LEU A 245 33.03 -27.23 -25.15
#